data_AF-A0A355GI69-F1
#
_entry.id   AF-A0A355GI69-F1
#
_cell.length_a   1.000
_cell.length_b   1.000
_cell.length_c   1.000
_cell.angle_alpha   90.00
_cell.angle_beta   90.00
_cell.angle_gamma   90.00
#
_symmetry.space_group_name_H-M   'P 1'
#
loop_
_entity.id
_entity.type
_entity.pdbx_description
1 polymer ?
#
loop_
_entity_poly.entity_id
_entity_poly.type
_entity_poly.pdbx_seq_one_letter_code
_entity_poly.pdbx_strand_id
1 'polypeptide(L)'
;MHKKPWYDLKELKYLNSDLSHRIGSNPPFHGSFSERNRFNIPGPFYGAETDSCLTGPAEAPQNIMVDEKGQEFVYRQPASLAELECVLRATEVDPFEGYGANGDQHWTLPLVRDWWNTRHDLLAEMDSLRKWNDNVDEWHRYLHGPAIDYLRQYVFFIEEGKLPQVWDSLPML
;
A
#
# COMPACT_ATOMS: atom_id res chain seq x y z
N MET A 1 2.84 20.09 13.55
CA MET A 1 2.39 19.64 12.22
C MET A 1 2.80 18.18 12.06
N HIS A 2 1.88 17.25 12.27
CA HIS A 2 2.13 15.85 11.96
C HIS A 2 2.08 15.69 10.44
N LYS A 3 3.17 15.19 9.84
CA LYS A 3 3.24 14.89 8.41
C LYS A 3 2.19 13.80 8.13
N LYS A 4 1.31 14.05 7.14
CA LYS A 4 0.37 13.05 6.63
C LYS A 4 1.17 11.81 6.21
N PRO A 5 0.85 10.59 6.67
CA PRO A 5 1.66 9.43 6.30
C PRO A 5 1.18 8.75 5.02
N TRP A 6 0.11 9.25 4.39
CA TRP A 6 -0.40 8.89 3.05
C TRP A 6 -1.26 10.03 2.51
N TYR A 7 -1.35 10.13 1.18
CA TYR A 7 -2.13 11.15 0.49
C TYR A 7 -3.54 10.63 0.18
N ASP A 8 -4.55 11.50 0.29
CA ASP A 8 -5.82 11.28 -0.41
C ASP A 8 -5.58 11.49 -1.91
N LEU A 9 -5.86 10.47 -2.73
CA LEU A 9 -5.79 10.53 -4.19
C LEU A 9 -6.62 11.70 -4.77
N LYS A 10 -7.70 12.12 -4.09
CA LYS A 10 -8.52 13.28 -4.47
C LYS A 10 -7.78 14.60 -4.26
N GLU A 11 -6.92 14.71 -3.24
CA GLU A 11 -6.09 15.89 -3.00
C GLU A 11 -4.90 15.97 -3.99
N LEU A 12 -4.39 14.83 -4.46
CA LEU A 12 -3.26 14.77 -5.40
C LEU A 12 -3.56 15.35 -6.78
N LYS A 13 -4.81 15.29 -7.24
CA LYS A 13 -5.27 15.93 -8.50
C LYS A 13 -5.02 17.44 -8.53
N TYR A 14 -4.88 18.08 -7.37
CA TYR A 14 -4.74 19.52 -7.23
C TYR A 14 -3.32 19.96 -6.81
N LEU A 15 -2.42 19.01 -6.50
CA LEU A 15 -1.11 19.32 -5.93
C LEU A 15 0.03 19.38 -6.96
N ASN A 16 -0.10 18.74 -8.13
CA ASN A 16 0.92 18.80 -9.17
C ASN A 16 0.33 18.50 -10.54
N SER A 17 0.41 19.44 -11.48
CA SER A 17 -0.11 19.29 -12.85
C SER A 17 0.54 18.14 -13.62
N ASP A 18 1.79 17.79 -13.29
CA ASP A 18 2.53 16.69 -13.92
C ASP A 18 2.04 15.32 -13.43
N LEU A 19 1.77 15.19 -12.12
CA LEU A 19 1.15 13.99 -11.55
C LEU A 19 -0.30 13.84 -12.00
N SER A 20 -1.06 14.93 -12.12
CA SER A 20 -2.42 14.89 -12.68
C SER A 20 -2.44 14.45 -14.14
N HIS A 21 -1.37 14.69 -14.91
CA HIS A 21 -1.21 14.20 -16.27
C HIS A 21 -0.82 12.72 -16.31
N ARG A 22 0.08 12.27 -15.42
CA ARG A 22 0.47 10.84 -15.29
C ARG A 22 -0.66 9.97 -14.72
N ILE A 23 -1.46 10.52 -13.82
CA ILE A 23 -2.69 9.91 -13.26
C ILE A 23 -3.90 10.16 -14.20
N GLY A 24 -3.70 10.89 -15.31
CA GLY A 24 -4.76 11.45 -16.17
C GLY A 24 -5.50 10.44 -17.05
N SER A 25 -6.84 10.44 -16.88
CA SER A 25 -7.92 9.71 -17.58
C SER A 25 -7.97 8.18 -17.46
N ASN A 26 -6.84 7.49 -17.42
CA ASN A 26 -6.83 6.03 -17.27
C ASN A 26 -5.50 5.62 -16.61
N PRO A 27 -5.36 5.79 -15.29
CA PRO A 27 -4.14 5.35 -14.63
C PRO A 27 -4.01 3.82 -14.81
N PRO A 28 -2.80 3.26 -14.93
CA PRO A 28 -2.56 1.84 -15.26
C PRO A 28 -2.89 0.87 -14.11
N PHE A 29 -3.89 1.23 -13.29
CA PHE A 29 -4.38 0.43 -12.19
C PHE A 29 -5.56 -0.42 -12.67
N HIS A 30 -5.27 -1.62 -13.16
CA HIS A 30 -6.29 -2.57 -13.62
C HIS A 30 -6.47 -3.76 -12.67
N GLY A 31 -5.67 -3.84 -11.60
CA GLY A 31 -5.75 -4.89 -10.59
C GLY A 31 -7.10 -4.95 -9.89
N SER A 32 -7.58 -6.18 -9.66
CA SER A 32 -8.82 -6.44 -8.93
C SER A 32 -8.58 -6.62 -7.44
N PHE A 33 -9.38 -5.94 -6.60
CA PHE A 33 -9.26 -6.04 -5.14
C PHE A 33 -9.52 -7.46 -4.61
N SER A 34 -10.36 -8.25 -5.30
CA SER A 34 -10.61 -9.65 -4.93
C SER A 34 -9.39 -10.56 -5.14
N GLU A 35 -8.46 -10.14 -5.99
CA GLU A 35 -7.23 -10.87 -6.35
C GLU A 35 -5.99 -10.31 -5.64
N ARG A 36 -6.18 -9.32 -4.75
CA ARG A 36 -5.07 -8.69 -4.02
C ARG A 36 -4.22 -9.73 -3.30
N ASN A 37 -2.91 -9.55 -3.38
CA ASN A 37 -1.99 -10.34 -2.57
C ASN A 37 -2.28 -10.12 -1.07
N ARG A 38 -2.31 -11.19 -0.28
CA ARG A 38 -2.60 -11.15 1.17
C ARG A 38 -1.58 -10.33 1.97
N PHE A 39 -0.35 -10.18 1.47
CA PHE A 39 0.71 -9.42 2.11
C PHE A 39 0.59 -7.90 1.93
N ASN A 40 -0.29 -7.43 1.04
CA ASN A 40 -0.55 -5.99 0.91
C ASN A 40 -0.99 -5.42 2.25
N ILE A 41 -0.33 -4.36 2.71
CA ILE A 41 -0.87 -3.58 3.81
C ILE A 41 -2.16 -2.90 3.36
N PRO A 42 -3.24 -2.93 4.16
CA PRO A 42 -4.46 -2.22 3.83
C PRO A 42 -4.19 -0.75 3.50
N GLY A 43 -4.83 -0.24 2.46
CA GLY A 43 -4.52 1.06 1.88
C GLY A 43 -5.08 1.22 0.47
N PRO A 44 -4.93 2.41 -0.13
CA PRO A 44 -5.45 2.71 -1.47
C PRO A 44 -4.77 1.86 -2.55
N PHE A 45 -3.45 1.69 -2.46
CA PHE A 45 -2.66 0.95 -3.44
C PHE A 45 -2.43 -0.49 -3.02
N TYR A 46 -2.47 -1.42 -3.97
CA TYR A 46 -2.20 -2.83 -3.73
C TYR A 46 -1.73 -3.53 -5.01
N GLY A 47 -0.96 -4.61 -4.87
CA GLY A 47 -0.72 -5.57 -5.95
C GLY A 47 -1.81 -6.64 -5.97
N ALA A 48 -2.42 -6.90 -7.11
CA ALA A 48 -3.28 -8.05 -7.38
C ALA A 48 -2.52 -9.04 -8.27
N GLU A 49 -3.06 -9.49 -9.41
CA GLU A 49 -2.35 -10.35 -10.37
C GLU A 49 -1.22 -9.61 -11.10
N THR A 50 -0.22 -9.14 -10.35
CA THR A 50 1.03 -8.58 -10.88
C THR A 50 1.93 -9.71 -11.40
N ASP A 51 2.84 -9.36 -12.30
CA ASP A 51 3.79 -10.33 -12.85
C ASP A 51 4.98 -10.65 -11.92
N SER A 52 5.81 -11.61 -12.34
CA SER A 52 6.99 -12.09 -11.60
C SER A 52 8.32 -11.54 -12.11
N CYS A 53 8.33 -10.44 -12.88
CA CYS A 53 9.57 -9.89 -13.44
C CYS A 53 10.37 -9.05 -12.44
N LEU A 54 9.86 -8.87 -11.21
CA LEU A 54 10.53 -8.19 -10.10
C LEU A 54 10.86 -6.71 -10.38
N THR A 55 10.09 -6.07 -11.25
CA THR A 55 10.34 -4.67 -11.65
C THR A 55 9.82 -3.69 -10.59
N GLY A 56 8.75 -4.01 -9.87
CA GLY A 56 8.19 -3.18 -8.82
C GLY A 56 9.14 -2.93 -7.64
N PRO A 57 9.77 -3.96 -7.04
CA PRO A 57 10.78 -3.77 -6.00
C PRO A 57 11.98 -2.92 -6.44
N ALA A 58 12.34 -2.92 -7.72
CA ALA A 58 13.42 -2.07 -8.25
C ALA A 58 13.01 -0.59 -8.34
N GLU A 59 11.77 -0.32 -8.76
CA GLU A 59 11.23 1.05 -8.89
C GLU A 59 10.81 1.66 -7.55
N ALA A 60 10.27 0.85 -6.64
CA ALA A 60 9.73 1.29 -5.34
C ALA A 60 10.16 0.38 -4.16
N PRO A 61 11.48 0.24 -3.89
CA PRO A 61 12.00 -0.66 -2.85
C PRO A 61 11.53 -0.32 -1.43
N GLN A 62 11.04 0.91 -1.23
CA GLN A 62 10.53 1.41 0.04
C GLN A 62 9.03 1.10 0.27
N ASN A 63 8.36 0.54 -0.74
CA ASN A 63 6.91 0.34 -0.74
C ASN A 63 6.50 -1.06 -1.22
N ILE A 64 7.27 -1.66 -2.12
CA ILE A 64 6.94 -2.88 -2.85
C ILE A 64 7.90 -4.01 -2.47
N MET A 65 7.32 -5.18 -2.27
CA MET A 65 7.98 -6.46 -2.07
C MET A 65 7.34 -7.49 -2.99
N VAL A 66 7.95 -8.67 -3.06
CA VAL A 66 7.46 -9.79 -3.86
C VAL A 66 7.29 -11.03 -3.00
N ASP A 67 6.25 -11.83 -3.26
CA ASP A 67 6.07 -13.11 -2.57
C ASP A 67 6.86 -14.25 -3.21
N GLU A 68 6.76 -15.46 -2.67
CA GLU A 68 7.50 -16.63 -3.18
C GLU A 68 7.09 -17.06 -4.61
N LYS A 69 5.93 -16.62 -5.10
CA LYS A 69 5.42 -16.91 -6.44
C LYS A 69 5.82 -15.82 -7.44
N GLY A 70 6.50 -14.77 -6.98
CA GLY A 70 6.82 -13.61 -7.80
C GLY A 70 5.73 -12.56 -7.82
N GLN A 71 4.62 -12.70 -7.07
CA GLN A 71 3.57 -11.69 -7.06
C GLN A 71 3.99 -10.50 -6.19
N GLU A 72 3.98 -9.31 -6.75
CA GLU A 72 4.33 -8.06 -6.09
C GLU A 72 3.21 -7.59 -5.16
N PHE A 73 3.58 -6.96 -4.05
CA PHE A 73 2.66 -6.43 -3.06
C PHE A 73 3.19 -5.16 -2.40
N VAL A 74 2.28 -4.27 -2.03
CA VAL A 74 2.58 -3.04 -1.31
C VAL A 74 2.68 -3.36 0.17
N TYR A 75 3.90 -3.50 0.71
CA TYR A 75 4.12 -3.77 2.13
C TYR A 75 4.01 -2.49 2.99
N ARG A 76 4.21 -1.33 2.37
CA ARG A 76 4.09 0.00 2.99
C ARG A 76 3.53 1.01 2.00
N GLN A 77 2.43 1.67 2.37
CA GLN A 77 1.86 2.73 1.52
C GLN A 77 2.83 3.92 1.39
N PRO A 78 2.81 4.64 0.25
CA PRO A 78 3.67 5.80 0.03
C PRO A 78 3.34 6.93 1.00
N ALA A 79 4.36 7.38 1.74
CA ALA A 79 4.27 8.43 2.76
C ALA A 79 4.79 9.80 2.28
N SER A 80 5.29 9.87 1.04
CA SER A 80 5.76 11.11 0.42
C SER A 80 5.47 11.12 -1.08
N LEU A 81 5.52 12.30 -1.69
CA LEU A 81 5.30 12.45 -3.12
C LEU A 81 6.32 11.63 -3.95
N ALA A 82 7.56 11.59 -3.49
CA ALA A 82 8.62 10.80 -4.12
C ALA A 82 8.34 9.30 -4.04
N GLU A 83 7.86 8.80 -2.89
CA GLU A 83 7.45 7.40 -2.75
C GLU A 83 6.24 7.08 -3.65
N LEU A 84 5.27 8.00 -3.74
CA LEU A 84 4.13 7.82 -4.65
C LEU A 84 4.58 7.77 -6.11
N GLU A 85 5.48 8.64 -6.53
CA GLU A 85 6.05 8.62 -7.89
C GLU A 85 6.75 7.28 -8.20
N CYS A 86 7.45 6.70 -7.22
CA CYS A 86 8.04 5.38 -7.34
C CYS A 86 6.97 4.29 -7.51
N VAL A 87 5.90 4.30 -6.70
CA VAL A 87 4.79 3.33 -6.85
C VAL A 87 4.11 3.46 -8.22
N LEU A 88 3.94 4.69 -8.73
CA LEU A 88 3.40 4.90 -10.08
C LEU A 88 4.33 4.35 -11.17
N ARG A 89 5.65 4.52 -11.03
CA ARG A 89 6.62 3.91 -11.96
C ARG A 89 6.55 2.39 -11.92
N ALA A 90 6.43 1.78 -10.74
CA ALA A 90 6.27 0.34 -10.60
C ALA A 90 5.06 -0.18 -11.40
N THR A 91 3.94 0.54 -11.35
CA THR A 91 2.76 0.20 -12.16
C THR A 91 2.98 0.40 -13.66
N GLU A 92 3.74 1.42 -14.09
CA GLU A 92 4.07 1.66 -15.50
C GLU A 92 4.97 0.54 -16.10
N VAL A 93 5.72 -0.17 -15.26
CA VAL A 93 6.65 -1.24 -15.68
C VAL A 93 6.15 -2.65 -15.34
N ASP A 94 4.93 -2.79 -14.83
CA ASP A 94 4.26 -4.08 -14.61
C ASP A 94 3.55 -4.51 -15.89
N PRO A 95 4.04 -5.52 -16.62
CA PRO A 95 3.44 -5.93 -17.88
C PRO A 95 2.06 -6.59 -17.71
N PHE A 96 1.66 -6.96 -16.49
CA PHE A 96 0.33 -7.52 -16.20
C PHE A 96 -0.66 -6.44 -15.78
N GLU A 97 -0.19 -5.21 -15.53
CA GLU A 97 -1.03 -4.08 -15.06
C GLU A 97 -1.85 -4.45 -13.80
N GLY A 98 -1.29 -5.32 -12.96
CA GLY A 98 -1.95 -5.98 -11.83
C GLY A 98 -2.04 -5.13 -10.57
N TYR A 99 -1.48 -3.92 -10.57
CA TYR A 99 -1.66 -2.98 -9.46
C TYR A 99 -3.08 -2.38 -9.45
N GLY A 100 -3.62 -2.15 -8.26
CA GLY A 100 -4.86 -1.42 -8.04
C GLY A 100 -4.65 -0.17 -7.18
N ALA A 101 -5.54 0.81 -7.33
CA ALA A 101 -5.52 2.07 -6.55
C ALA A 101 -6.90 2.45 -5.96
N ASN A 102 -7.86 1.54 -6.01
CA ASN A 102 -9.22 1.75 -5.49
C ASN A 102 -9.45 1.09 -4.12
N GLY A 103 -8.39 0.77 -3.36
CA GLY A 103 -8.50 0.07 -2.07
C GLY A 103 -9.42 0.77 -1.06
N ASP A 104 -9.47 2.11 -1.08
CA ASP A 104 -10.36 2.92 -0.23
C ASP A 104 -11.85 2.63 -0.42
N GLN A 105 -12.24 2.03 -1.55
CA GLN A 105 -13.62 1.65 -1.85
C GLN A 105 -14.00 0.28 -1.29
N HIS A 106 -13.00 -0.52 -0.88
CA HIS A 106 -13.18 -1.93 -0.53
C HIS A 106 -12.78 -2.25 0.90
N TRP A 107 -11.76 -1.60 1.43
CA TRP A 107 -11.38 -1.78 2.82
C TRP A 107 -12.48 -1.27 3.74
N THR A 108 -12.65 -1.97 4.86
CA THR A 108 -13.59 -1.62 5.94
C THR A 108 -12.90 -1.89 7.27
N LEU A 109 -13.37 -1.29 8.36
CA LEU A 109 -12.81 -1.57 9.69
C LEU A 109 -12.71 -3.08 10.01
N PRO A 110 -13.76 -3.91 9.79
CA PRO A 110 -13.65 -5.36 10.01
C PRO A 110 -12.55 -6.01 9.19
N LEU A 111 -12.44 -5.71 7.89
CA LEU A 111 -11.41 -6.31 7.02
C LEU A 111 -9.99 -5.91 7.44
N VAL A 112 -9.79 -4.65 7.83
CA VAL A 112 -8.48 -4.17 8.31
C VAL A 112 -8.12 -4.81 9.65
N ARG A 113 -9.09 -4.96 10.55
CA ARG A 113 -8.91 -5.66 11.82
C ARG A 113 -8.54 -7.13 11.61
N ASP A 114 -9.24 -7.82 10.74
CA ASP A 114 -8.96 -9.23 10.42
C ASP A 114 -7.56 -9.38 9.84
N TRP A 115 -7.17 -8.52 8.90
CA TRP A 115 -5.80 -8.49 8.37
C TRP A 115 -4.76 -8.19 9.46
N TRP A 116 -5.02 -7.23 10.35
CA TRP A 116 -4.11 -6.91 11.44
C TRP A 116 -3.89 -8.10 12.39
N ASN A 117 -4.93 -8.90 12.62
CA ASN A 117 -4.86 -10.09 13.46
C ASN A 117 -4.04 -11.22 12.83
N THR A 118 -4.02 -11.35 11.50
CA THR A 118 -3.20 -12.36 10.79
C THR A 118 -1.74 -11.95 10.62
N ARG A 119 -1.34 -10.74 11.03
CA ARG A 119 0.05 -10.25 10.82
C ARG A 119 1.13 -11.19 11.37
N HIS A 120 0.86 -11.92 12.45
CA HIS A 120 1.82 -12.87 13.01
C HIS A 120 2.07 -14.06 12.08
N ASP A 121 1.03 -14.48 11.35
CA ASP A 121 1.15 -15.52 10.32
C ASP A 121 1.94 -15.00 9.13
N LEU A 122 1.73 -13.73 8.73
CA LEU A 122 2.53 -13.09 7.68
C LEU A 122 4.02 -13.04 8.07
N LEU A 123 4.31 -12.66 9.32
CA LEU A 123 5.68 -12.58 9.84
C LEU A 123 6.34 -13.97 9.97
N ALA A 124 5.56 -15.04 10.17
CA ALA A 124 6.10 -16.40 10.18
C ALA A 124 6.66 -16.82 8.81
N GLU A 125 6.29 -16.13 7.73
CA GLU A 125 6.79 -16.36 6.37
C GLU A 125 7.98 -15.47 5.99
N MET A 126 8.53 -14.68 6.90
CA MET A 126 9.64 -13.76 6.59
C MET A 126 10.85 -14.46 5.93
N ASP A 127 11.21 -15.66 6.40
CA ASP A 127 12.38 -16.36 5.89
C ASP A 127 12.21 -16.82 4.43
N SER A 128 10.98 -17.08 3.97
CA SER A 128 10.74 -17.37 2.56
C SER A 128 10.87 -16.10 1.72
N LEU A 129 10.40 -14.96 2.22
CA LEU A 129 10.46 -13.67 1.54
C LEU A 129 11.89 -13.12 1.41
N ARG A 130 12.79 -13.41 2.37
CA ARG A 130 14.20 -12.96 2.33
C ARG A 130 14.98 -13.40 1.10
N LYS A 131 14.54 -14.47 0.43
CA LYS A 131 15.18 -14.97 -0.80
C LYS A 131 15.01 -14.00 -1.97
N TRP A 132 13.98 -13.16 -1.91
CA TRP A 132 13.54 -12.31 -3.01
C TRP A 132 13.56 -10.83 -2.66
N ASN A 133 13.71 -10.49 -1.37
CA ASN A 133 13.54 -9.14 -0.87
C ASN A 133 14.63 -8.77 0.13
N ASP A 134 15.26 -7.62 -0.08
CA ASP A 134 16.28 -7.07 0.81
C ASP A 134 15.68 -6.29 2.00
N ASN A 135 14.43 -5.86 1.90
CA ASN A 135 13.73 -4.98 2.83
C ASN A 135 12.87 -5.71 3.89
N VAL A 136 12.99 -7.04 4.03
CA VAL A 136 12.20 -7.85 4.99
C VAL A 136 12.36 -7.36 6.44
N ASP A 137 13.56 -6.93 6.85
CA ASP A 137 13.79 -6.41 8.20
C ASP A 137 13.10 -5.05 8.44
N GLU A 138 12.94 -4.26 7.39
CA GLU A 138 12.15 -3.03 7.44
C GLU A 138 10.67 -3.33 7.58
N TRP A 139 10.15 -4.26 6.76
CA TRP A 139 8.77 -4.70 6.86
C TRP A 139 8.42 -5.27 8.25
N HIS A 140 9.31 -6.10 8.81
CA HIS A 140 9.14 -6.62 10.18
C HIS A 140 9.08 -5.51 11.22
N ARG A 141 10.02 -4.56 11.19
CA ARG A 141 10.01 -3.40 12.10
C ARG A 141 8.75 -2.56 11.94
N TYR A 142 8.28 -2.41 10.70
CA TYR A 142 7.08 -1.67 10.38
C TYR A 142 5.84 -2.31 10.99
N LEU A 143 5.65 -3.63 10.81
CA LEU A 143 4.52 -4.38 11.38
C LEU A 143 4.53 -4.48 12.91
N HIS A 144 5.71 -4.40 13.55
CA HIS A 144 5.83 -4.37 15.01
C HIS A 144 5.61 -2.99 15.64
N GLY A 145 5.56 -1.93 14.85
CA GLY A 145 5.41 -0.57 15.36
C GLY A 145 4.57 0.29 14.42
N PRO A 146 5.17 1.08 13.53
CA PRO A 146 4.47 2.17 12.82
C PRO A 146 3.22 1.76 12.02
N ALA A 147 3.10 0.50 11.60
CA ALA A 147 1.93 0.02 10.86
C ALA A 147 0.62 0.16 11.64
N ILE A 148 0.61 0.00 12.97
CA ILE A 148 -0.63 0.14 13.75
C ILE A 148 -1.17 1.57 13.70
N ASP A 149 -0.29 2.56 13.83
CA ASP A 149 -0.69 3.97 13.81
C ASP A 149 -1.13 4.37 12.40
N TYR A 150 -0.47 3.84 11.38
CA TYR A 150 -0.90 3.96 9.98
C TYR A 150 -2.32 3.42 9.81
N LEU A 151 -2.57 2.16 10.16
CA LEU A 151 -3.84 1.49 9.90
C LEU A 151 -4.99 2.15 10.67
N ARG A 152 -4.78 2.55 11.92
CA ARG A 152 -5.82 3.20 12.74
C ARG A 152 -6.29 4.52 12.14
N GLN A 153 -5.35 5.34 11.67
CA GLN A 153 -5.67 6.58 10.97
C GLN A 153 -6.27 6.32 9.58
N TYR A 154 -5.81 5.27 8.87
CA TYR A 154 -6.38 4.88 7.58
C TYR A 154 -7.84 4.45 7.71
N VAL A 155 -8.16 3.60 8.69
CA VAL A 155 -9.55 3.20 8.99
C VAL A 155 -10.40 4.42 9.34
N PHE A 156 -9.88 5.32 10.18
CA PHE A 156 -10.60 6.57 10.47
C PHE A 156 -10.91 7.35 9.19
N PHE A 157 -9.95 7.46 8.26
CA PHE A 157 -10.14 8.17 7.00
C PHE A 157 -11.22 7.55 6.12
N ILE A 158 -11.23 6.22 5.93
CA ILE A 158 -12.23 5.56 5.06
C ILE A 158 -13.64 5.59 5.66
N GLU A 159 -13.78 5.58 6.98
CA GLU A 159 -15.10 5.65 7.66
C GLU A 159 -15.64 7.08 7.72
N GLU A 160 -14.78 8.06 8.03
CA GLU A 160 -15.19 9.45 8.28
C GLU A 160 -15.03 10.38 7.06
N GLY A 161 -14.33 9.92 6.02
CA GLY A 161 -14.01 10.70 4.82
C GLY A 161 -13.07 11.89 5.06
N LYS A 162 -12.35 11.91 6.19
CA LYS A 162 -11.41 12.98 6.58
C LYS A 162 -10.26 12.42 7.41
N LEU A 163 -9.12 13.12 7.41
CA LEU A 163 -7.98 12.75 8.24
C LEU A 163 -8.24 13.06 9.73
N PRO A 164 -7.75 12.21 10.64
CA PRO A 164 -7.91 12.44 12.07
C PRO A 164 -7.12 13.65 12.56
N GLN A 165 -7.68 14.35 13.54
CA GLN A 165 -7.06 15.40 14.32
C GLN A 165 -6.53 14.86 15.65
N VAL A 166 -5.75 15.67 16.37
CA VAL A 166 -5.09 15.26 17.63
C VAL A 166 -6.10 14.85 18.72
N TRP A 167 -7.34 15.35 18.66
CA TRP A 167 -8.41 15.04 19.62
C TRP A 167 -9.35 13.93 19.16
N ASP A 168 -9.19 13.41 17.94
CA ASP A 168 -10.06 12.35 17.44
C ASP A 168 -9.69 11.00 18.07
N SER A 169 -10.72 10.22 18.40
CA SER A 169 -10.53 8.86 18.91
C SER A 169 -10.36 7.90 17.75
N LEU A 170 -9.16 7.32 17.63
CA LEU A 170 -8.86 6.38 16.55
C LEU A 170 -9.42 4.97 16.83
N PRO A 171 -9.93 4.27 15.80
CA PRO A 171 -10.42 2.89 15.92
C PRO A 171 -9.41 1.93 16.55
N MET A 172 -9.93 0.87 17.17
CA MET A 172 -9.15 -0.25 17.69
C MET A 172 -9.06 -1.36 16.64
N LEU A 173 -7.85 -1.88 16.43
CA LEU A 173 -7.51 -2.99 15.54
C LEU A 173 -7.02 -4.18 16.35
#